data_AF-A0A368ESK5-F1
#
_entry.id   AF-A0A368ESK5-F1
#
_cell.length_a   1.000
_cell.length_b   1.000
_cell.length_c   1.000
_cell.angle_alpha   90.00
_cell.angle_beta   90.00
_cell.angle_gamma   90.00
#
_symmetry.space_group_name_H-M   'P 1'
#
loop_
_entity.id
_entity.type
_entity.pdbx_description
1 polymer ?
#
loop_
_entity_poly.entity_id
_entity_poly.type
_entity_poly.pdbx_seq_one_letter_code
_entity_poly.pdbx_strand_id
1 'polypeptide(L)'
;MKLVKIFAALVLVIIILYFLLQNNNPVNVDLVFYQKENVPISVVMLGALGVGMLIGYVVALMLILAGKSEIRSLKNKNQQLAEELNELRNANIDEGIYEDEDGAV
;
A
#
# COMPACT_ATOMS: atom_id res chain seq x y z
N MET A 1 10.55 11.02 9.28
CA MET A 1 11.37 9.91 9.84
C MET A 1 10.46 8.85 10.44
N LYS A 2 10.78 7.54 10.33
CA LYS A 2 9.93 6.45 10.86
C LYS A 2 9.61 6.62 12.35
N LEU A 3 10.60 7.05 13.14
CA LEU A 3 10.46 7.34 14.58
C LEU A 3 9.44 8.44 14.89
N VAL A 4 9.45 9.55 14.14
CA VAL A 4 8.51 10.65 14.34
C VAL A 4 7.06 10.20 14.11
N LYS A 5 6.84 9.32 13.11
CA LYS A 5 5.49 8.77 12.84
C LYS A 5 5.00 7.88 13.98
N ILE A 6 5.88 7.04 14.54
CA ILE A 6 5.55 6.17 15.67
C ILE A 6 5.27 7.01 16.92
N PHE A 7 6.10 8.02 17.19
CA PHE A 7 5.88 8.92 18.33
C PHE A 7 4.56 9.68 18.22
N ALA A 8 4.24 10.24 17.05
CA ALA A 8 2.96 10.90 16.82
C ALA A 8 1.77 9.95 17.01
N ALA A 9 1.86 8.71 16.53
CA ALA A 9 0.83 7.71 16.74
C ALA A 9 0.65 7.37 18.22
N LEU A 10 1.74 7.27 18.99
CA LEU A 10 1.68 6.99 20.42
C LEU A 10 1.03 8.13 21.20
N VAL A 11 1.40 9.38 20.90
CA VAL A 11 0.75 10.58 21.48
C VAL A 11 -0.75 10.58 21.17
N LEU A 12 -1.11 10.25 19.93
CA LEU A 12 -2.51 10.17 19.50
C LEU A 12 -3.28 9.10 20.27
N VAL A 13 -2.69 7.93 20.52
CA VAL A 13 -3.33 6.88 21.34
C VAL A 13 -3.59 7.37 22.76
N ILE A 14 -2.64 8.08 23.38
CA ILE A 14 -2.81 8.64 24.73
C ILE A 14 -3.96 9.66 24.76
N ILE A 15 -4.06 10.52 23.75
CA ILE A 15 -5.15 11.50 23.63
C ILE A 15 -6.51 10.79 23.53
N ILE A 16 -6.61 9.75 22.70
CA ILE A 16 -7.85 8.97 22.56
C ILE A 16 -8.23 8.31 23.89
N LEU A 17 -7.28 7.70 24.60
CA LEU A 17 -7.55 7.06 25.89
C LEU A 17 -8.01 8.08 26.93
N TYR A 18 -7.36 9.24 26.99
CA TYR A 18 -7.76 10.32 27.89
C TYR A 18 -9.18 10.81 27.59
N PHE A 19 -9.51 10.98 26.31
CA PHE A 19 -10.84 11.37 25.87
C PHE A 19 -11.91 10.33 26.24
N LEU A 20 -11.61 9.03 26.11
CA LEU A 20 -12.51 7.93 26.50
C LEU A 20 -12.77 7.90 28.01
N LEU A 21 -11.72 8.11 28.82
CA LEU A 21 -11.85 8.15 30.29
C LEU A 21 -12.70 9.33 30.75
N GLN A 22 -12.54 10.50 30.14
CA GLN A 22 -13.29 11.71 30.50
C GLN A 22 -14.77 11.64 30.08
N ASN A 23 -15.08 10.91 29.01
CA ASN A 23 -16.41 10.84 28.41
C ASN A 23 -17.05 9.45 28.62
N ASN A 24 -17.12 8.97 29.87
CA ASN A 24 -17.70 7.67 30.19
C ASN A 24 -19.19 7.72 30.59
N ASN A 25 -19.88 8.83 30.31
CA ASN A 25 -21.30 8.96 30.60
C ASN A 25 -22.13 8.05 29.68
N PRO A 26 -23.24 7.47 30.18
CA PRO A 26 -24.14 6.67 29.36
C PRO A 26 -24.89 7.57 28.37
N VAL A 27 -25.04 7.09 27.14
CA VAL A 27 -25.83 7.73 26.07
C VAL A 27 -26.77 6.74 25.42
N ASN A 28 -27.83 7.28 24.84
CA ASN A 28 -28.72 6.51 23.99
C ASN A 28 -28.16 6.52 22.57
N VAL A 29 -28.09 5.33 21.98
CA VAL A 29 -27.46 5.12 20.68
C VAL A 29 -28.51 4.58 19.72
N ASP A 30 -28.69 5.28 18.61
CA ASP A 30 -29.51 4.86 17.48
C ASP A 30 -28.60 4.61 16.28
N LEU A 31 -28.21 3.34 16.09
CA LEU A 31 -27.50 2.90 14.90
C LEU A 31 -28.52 2.45 13.85
N VAL A 32 -28.13 2.54 12.58
CA VAL A 32 -28.97 2.20 11.41
C VAL A 32 -29.73 0.87 11.55
N PHE A 33 -29.16 -0.11 12.27
CA PHE A 33 -29.77 -1.44 12.49
C PHE A 33 -29.90 -1.83 13.97
N TYR A 34 -29.53 -0.97 14.92
CA TYR A 34 -29.48 -1.35 16.33
C TYR A 34 -29.64 -0.15 17.26
N GLN A 35 -30.66 -0.21 18.11
CA GLN A 35 -30.94 0.81 19.11
C GLN A 35 -30.66 0.26 20.50
N LYS A 36 -29.90 1.02 21.30
CA LYS A 36 -29.63 0.66 22.68
C LYS A 36 -29.50 1.89 23.56
N GLU A 37 -30.24 1.86 24.65
CA GLU A 37 -30.23 2.90 25.67
C GLU A 37 -29.14 2.64 26.72
N ASN A 38 -28.71 3.72 27.38
CA ASN A 38 -27.77 3.68 28.50
C ASN A 38 -26.44 2.97 28.19
N VAL A 39 -25.92 3.12 26.98
CA VAL A 39 -24.62 2.56 26.59
C VAL A 39 -23.51 3.54 26.95
N PRO A 40 -22.41 3.12 27.62
CA PRO A 40 -21.27 3.99 27.82
C PRO A 40 -20.71 4.49 26.48
N ILE A 41 -20.55 5.81 26.32
CA ILE A 41 -19.99 6.43 25.10
C ILE A 41 -18.64 5.79 24.72
N SER A 42 -17.84 5.44 25.72
CA SER A 42 -16.55 4.79 25.56
C SER A 42 -16.62 3.51 24.72
N VAL A 43 -17.65 2.67 24.92
CA VAL A 43 -17.88 1.43 24.19
C VAL A 43 -18.25 1.72 22.73
N VAL A 44 -19.10 2.71 22.50
CA VAL A 44 -19.55 3.10 21.15
C VAL A 44 -18.37 3.62 20.34
N MET A 45 -17.56 4.49 20.94
CA MET A 45 -16.39 5.06 20.28
C MET A 45 -15.29 4.04 20.03
N LEU A 46 -15.03 3.13 20.98
CA LEU A 46 -14.11 2.02 20.76
C LEU A 46 -14.59 1.10 19.64
N GLY A 47 -15.88 0.80 19.59
CA GLY A 47 -16.48 0.02 18.51
C GLY A 47 -16.32 0.69 17.14
N ALA A 48 -16.69 1.97 17.04
CA ALA A 48 -16.56 2.74 15.81
C ALA A 48 -15.10 2.87 15.33
N LEU A 49 -14.18 3.19 16.25
CA LEU A 49 -12.74 3.24 15.95
C LEU A 49 -12.21 1.88 15.52
N GLY A 50 -12.62 0.80 16.20
CA GLY A 50 -12.20 -0.56 15.86
C GLY A 50 -12.65 -0.97 14.46
N VAL A 51 -13.91 -0.72 14.12
CA VAL A 51 -14.45 -1.00 12.77
C VAL A 51 -13.71 -0.16 11.72
N GLY A 52 -13.53 1.14 11.95
CA GLY A 52 -12.79 2.02 11.05
C GLY A 52 -11.33 1.56 10.84
N MET A 53 -10.66 1.15 11.90
CA MET A 53 -9.29 0.62 11.84
C MET A 53 -9.21 -0.68 11.05
N LEU A 54 -10.16 -1.61 11.26
CA LEU A 54 -10.22 -2.86 10.50
C LEU A 54 -10.41 -2.59 9.01
N ILE A 55 -11.37 -1.74 8.64
CA ILE A 55 -11.60 -1.37 7.25
C ILE A 55 -10.35 -0.72 6.65
N GLY A 56 -9.75 0.24 7.34
CA GLY A 56 -8.53 0.91 6.89
C GLY A 56 -7.36 -0.07 6.71
N TYR A 57 -7.22 -1.06 7.60
CA TYR A 57 -6.20 -2.09 7.48
C TYR A 57 -6.42 -2.98 6.25
N VAL A 58 -7.66 -3.44 6.01
CA VAL A 58 -7.99 -4.25 4.82
C VAL A 58 -7.71 -3.47 3.54
N VAL A 59 -8.08 -2.19 3.48
CA VAL A 59 -7.78 -1.32 2.32
C VAL A 59 -6.28 -1.17 2.12
N ALA A 60 -5.52 -0.90 3.19
CA ALA A 60 -4.07 -0.78 3.11
C ALA A 60 -3.40 -2.08 2.62
N LEU A 61 -3.87 -3.24 3.10
CA LEU A 61 -3.40 -4.55 2.61
C LEU A 61 -3.64 -4.71 1.12
N MET A 62 -4.84 -4.40 0.63
CA MET A 62 -5.16 -4.49 -0.80
C MET A 62 -4.25 -3.60 -1.64
N LEU A 63 -4.00 -2.35 -1.21
CA LEU A 63 -3.10 -1.42 -1.89
C LEU A 63 -1.65 -1.93 -1.94
N ILE A 64 -1.15 -2.49 -0.84
CA ILE A 64 0.22 -3.05 -0.77
C ILE A 64 0.37 -4.25 -1.71
N LEU A 65 -0.63 -5.14 -1.74
CA LEU A 65 -0.62 -6.31 -2.63
C LEU A 65 -0.69 -5.90 -4.10
N ALA A 66 -1.57 -4.96 -4.44
CA ALA A 66 -1.67 -4.41 -5.80
C ALA A 66 -0.36 -3.78 -6.25
N GLY A 67 0.25 -2.93 -5.41
CA GLY A 67 1.53 -2.31 -5.71
C GLY A 67 2.66 -3.33 -5.91
N LYS A 68 2.69 -4.42 -5.13
CA LYS A 68 3.71 -5.47 -5.31
C LYS A 68 3.55 -6.23 -6.63
N SER A 69 2.32 -6.47 -7.05
CA SER A 69 2.00 -7.07 -8.36
C SER A 69 2.46 -6.16 -9.50
N GLU A 70 2.17 -4.87 -9.39
CA GLU A 70 2.56 -3.86 -10.37
C GLU A 70 4.08 -3.76 -10.51
N ILE A 71 4.83 -3.72 -9.40
CA ILE A 71 6.30 -3.72 -9.41
C ILE A 71 6.86 -4.94 -10.16
N ARG A 72 6.29 -6.14 -9.94
CA ARG A 72 6.72 -7.36 -10.64
C ARG A 72 6.43 -7.26 -12.14
N SER A 73 5.25 -6.77 -12.51
CA SER A 73 4.88 -6.57 -13.91
C SER A 73 5.82 -5.57 -14.62
N LEU A 74 6.09 -4.43 -13.99
CA LEU A 74 7.02 -3.43 -14.51
C LEU A 74 8.44 -4.00 -14.67
N LYS A 75 8.91 -4.79 -13.69
CA LYS A 75 10.23 -5.43 -13.77
C LYS A 75 10.33 -6.40 -14.96
N ASN A 76 9.29 -7.21 -15.17
CA ASN A 76 9.27 -8.17 -16.28
C ASN A 76 9.24 -7.45 -17.64
N LYS A 77 8.41 -6.41 -17.78
CA LYS A 77 8.38 -5.58 -19.01
C LYS A 77 9.71 -4.91 -19.28
N ASN A 78 10.35 -4.34 -18.24
CA ASN A 78 11.65 -3.69 -18.39
C ASN A 78 12.72 -4.69 -18.87
N GLN A 79 12.71 -5.91 -18.34
CA GLN A 79 13.61 -6.97 -18.79
C GLN A 79 13.35 -7.36 -20.25
N GLN A 80 12.10 -7.55 -20.66
CA GLN A 80 11.75 -7.86 -22.06
C GLN A 80 12.20 -6.75 -23.02
N LEU A 81 11.93 -5.49 -22.70
CA LEU A 81 12.38 -4.36 -23.50
C LEU A 81 13.92 -4.27 -23.58
N ALA A 82 14.63 -4.64 -22.50
CA ALA A 82 16.08 -4.68 -22.51
C ALA A 82 16.64 -5.81 -23.39
N GLU A 83 15.97 -6.97 -23.40
CA GLU A 83 16.29 -8.10 -24.29
C GLU A 83 16.03 -7.74 -25.76
N GLU A 84 14.85 -7.19 -26.09
CA GLU A 84 14.52 -6.71 -27.44
C GLU A 84 15.50 -5.64 -27.95
N LEU A 85 15.85 -4.67 -27.10
CA LEU A 85 16.82 -3.64 -27.46
C LEU A 85 18.21 -4.26 -27.74
N ASN A 86 18.59 -5.27 -26.97
CA ASN A 86 19.86 -5.97 -27.17
C ASN A 86 19.86 -6.80 -28.46
N GLU A 87 18.73 -7.44 -28.79
CA GLU A 87 18.54 -8.15 -30.06
C GLU A 87 18.62 -7.20 -31.26
N LEU A 88 17.91 -6.06 -31.21
CA LEU A 88 18.00 -5.04 -32.26
C LEU A 88 19.42 -4.48 -32.40
N ARG A 89 20.13 -4.28 -31.28
CA ARG A 89 21.53 -3.85 -31.32
C ARG A 89 22.42 -4.89 -31.99
N ASN A 90 22.22 -6.18 -31.71
CA ASN A 90 23.03 -7.25 -32.28
C ASN A 90 22.70 -7.53 -33.75
N ALA A 91 21.43 -7.43 -34.14
CA ALA A 91 20.99 -7.60 -35.52
C ALA A 91 21.61 -6.55 -36.47
N ASN A 92 21.82 -5.31 -35.99
CA ASN A 92 22.49 -4.27 -36.78
C ASN A 92 24.03 -4.41 -36.82
N ILE A 93 24.64 -5.25 -35.95
CA ILE A 93 26.10 -5.46 -35.93
C ILE A 93 26.49 -6.62 -36.86
N ASP A 94 25.59 -7.58 -37.09
CA ASP A 94 25.84 -8.77 -37.94
C ASP A 94 25.84 -8.45 -39.45
N GLU A 95 25.17 -7.37 -39.87
CA GLU A 95 25.17 -6.93 -41.28
C GLU A 95 26.43 -6.13 -41.69
N GLY A 96 27.36 -5.84 -40.75
CA GLY A 96 28.53 -4.98 -40.98
C GLY A 96 29.90 -5.66 -41.00
N ILE A 97 29.99 -7.00 -40.91
CA ILE A 97 31.29 -7.72 -40.85
C ILE A 97 31.40 -8.83 -41.91
N TYR A 98 30.92 -8.58 -43.14
CA TYR A 98 31.17 -9.47 -44.30
C TYR A 98 31.34 -8.69 -45.62
N GLU A 99 32.14 -7.64 -45.64
CA GLU A 99 32.84 -7.07 -46.81
C GLU A 99 34.17 -6.59 -46.20
N ASP A 100 35.36 -7.18 -46.37
CA ASP A 100 36.10 -7.50 -47.57
C ASP A 100 37.21 -8.52 -47.23
N GLU A 101 37.01 -9.82 -47.47
CA GLU A 101 38.13 -10.76 -47.67
C GLU A 101 37.78 -11.69 -48.83
N ASP A 102 37.58 -11.11 -50.02
CA ASP A 102 37.69 -11.87 -51.26
C ASP A 102 38.49 -11.05 -52.28
N GLY A 103 39.80 -11.19 -52.20
CA GLY A 103 40.81 -10.52 -53.00
C GLY A 103 41.98 -11.46 -53.28
N ALA A 104 41.68 -12.48 -54.08
CA ALA A 104 42.53 -13.43 -54.79
C ALA A 104 44.06 -13.15 -54.90
N VAL A 105 44.81 -14.23 -54.68
CA VAL A 105 46.07 -14.69 -55.33
C VAL A 105 46.78 -13.78 -56.34
#